data_AF-A0AA36FGR2-F1
#
_entry.id   AF-A0AA36FGR2-F1
#
_cell.length_a   1.000
_cell.length_b   1.000
_cell.length_c   1.000
_cell.angle_alpha   90.00
_cell.angle_beta   90.00
_cell.angle_gamma   90.00
#
_symmetry.space_group_name_H-M   'P 1'
#
loop_
_entity.id
_entity.type
_entity.pdbx_description
1 polymer ?
#
loop_
_entity_poly.entity_id
_entity_poly.type
_entity_poly.pdbx_seq_one_letter_code
_entity_poly.pdbx_strand_id
1 'polypeptide(L)'
;MTSSEKKVILVTGGSGLVGQAIKTVVNDKEKEPNEQWIFLSSKDADLLDRQQTEELFERTKPTHVIHLAAMVGGLFRNLKYNLDFFRKNTLMNDNVLHTSYKYNVKKVVSCLSTCIFPNKTTYPIDESMIHNGPPHDSNFGYSYAKRMIDVQNRAYHQQYGCHFTSIIPTNVYGPHDNYHLEDAHVVPGLIHKVYLAQKNNTPLTIFGTGAPLRQFIYSLDLAQLIVWVLLHYEEIDPIILSVGEKDEVSIKDVANMVIKSMNFTGEVIYVRWPIQENSQHH
;
A
#
# COMPACT_ATOMS: atom_id res chain seq x y z
N MET A 1 17.16 -35.80 6.50
CA MET A 1 16.18 -34.70 6.54
C MET A 1 16.91 -33.47 7.03
N THR A 2 17.32 -32.59 6.13
CA THR A 2 17.82 -31.27 6.51
C THR A 2 16.67 -30.55 7.22
N SER A 3 16.80 -30.27 8.51
CA SER A 3 15.84 -29.42 9.22
C SER A 3 15.81 -28.10 8.46
N SER A 4 14.68 -27.79 7.81
CA SER A 4 14.51 -26.49 7.16
C SER A 4 14.70 -25.41 8.23
N GLU A 5 15.50 -24.39 7.92
CA GLU A 5 15.80 -23.34 8.87
C GLU A 5 14.49 -22.61 9.25
N LYS A 6 14.33 -22.30 10.54
CA LYS A 6 13.13 -21.62 11.04
C LYS A 6 13.05 -20.21 10.45
N LYS A 7 11.96 -19.90 9.76
CA LYS A 7 11.65 -18.56 9.28
C LYS A 7 10.73 -17.86 10.28
N VAL A 8 11.21 -16.78 10.88
CA VAL A 8 10.36 -15.82 11.59
C VAL A 8 10.08 -14.66 10.64
N ILE A 9 8.81 -14.50 10.24
CA ILE A 9 8.34 -13.49 9.30
C ILE A 9 7.58 -12.41 10.08
N LEU A 10 8.15 -11.20 10.13
CA LEU A 10 7.54 -10.04 10.77
C LEU A 10 6.76 -9.23 9.74
N VAL A 11 5.49 -8.95 10.02
CA VAL A 11 4.62 -8.14 9.16
C VAL A 11 4.27 -6.86 9.90
N THR A 12 4.94 -5.76 9.56
CA THR A 12 4.56 -4.43 10.07
C THR A 12 3.30 -3.95 9.36
N GLY A 13 2.41 -3.22 10.06
CA GLY A 13 1.12 -2.81 9.47
C GLY A 13 0.15 -3.97 9.24
N GLY A 14 0.35 -5.08 9.95
CA GLY A 14 -0.43 -6.31 9.89
C GLY A 14 -1.91 -6.15 10.23
N SER A 15 -2.31 -5.05 10.90
CA SER A 15 -3.71 -4.77 11.22
C SER A 15 -4.49 -4.10 10.09
N GLY A 16 -3.83 -3.57 9.05
CA GLY A 16 -4.49 -2.90 7.92
C GLY A 16 -4.96 -3.87 6.82
N LEU A 17 -5.58 -3.32 5.77
CA LEU A 17 -6.12 -4.05 4.61
C LEU A 17 -5.20 -5.18 4.11
N VAL A 18 -3.98 -4.84 3.71
CA VAL A 18 -3.02 -5.80 3.14
C VAL A 18 -2.53 -6.78 4.20
N GLY A 19 -2.31 -6.31 5.42
CA GLY A 19 -1.86 -7.14 6.55
C GLY A 19 -2.88 -8.24 6.90
N GLN A 20 -4.17 -7.88 6.96
CA GLN A 20 -5.25 -8.84 7.20
C GLN A 20 -5.41 -9.81 6.03
N ALA A 21 -5.28 -9.34 4.79
CA ALA A 21 -5.32 -10.22 3.62
C ALA A 21 -4.19 -11.26 3.62
N ILE A 22 -2.97 -10.87 3.97
CA ILE A 22 -1.85 -11.81 4.17
C ILE A 22 -2.19 -12.78 5.28
N LYS A 23 -2.71 -12.29 6.42
CA LYS A 23 -3.12 -13.14 7.55
C LYS A 23 -4.16 -14.19 7.15
N THR A 24 -5.13 -13.84 6.31
CA THR A 24 -6.10 -14.80 5.75
C THR A 24 -5.38 -15.83 4.89
N VAL A 25 -4.63 -15.40 3.88
CA VAL A 25 -3.93 -16.29 2.92
C VAL A 25 -2.98 -17.28 3.61
N VAL A 26 -2.23 -16.85 4.63
CA VAL A 26 -1.27 -17.75 5.32
C VAL A 26 -1.94 -18.69 6.34
N ASN A 27 -3.17 -18.41 6.75
CA ASN A 27 -3.93 -19.33 7.61
C ASN A 27 -4.73 -20.35 6.80
N ASP A 28 -5.11 -20.01 5.56
CA ASP A 28 -5.85 -20.90 4.66
C ASP A 28 -4.92 -21.93 3.96
N LYS A 29 -3.62 -21.65 3.88
CA LYS A 29 -2.60 -22.59 3.36
C LYS A 29 -2.15 -23.58 4.43
N GLU A 30 -1.75 -24.77 4.00
CA GLU A 30 -1.01 -25.69 4.88
C GLU A 30 0.25 -24.98 5.38
N LYS A 31 0.35 -24.79 6.69
CA LYS A 31 1.48 -24.08 7.29
C LYS A 31 2.72 -24.94 7.16
N GLU A 32 3.73 -24.39 6.50
CA GLU A 32 5.08 -24.94 6.58
C GLU A 32 5.51 -24.97 8.05
N PRO A 33 5.87 -26.15 8.61
CA PRO A 33 6.13 -26.30 10.05
C PRO A 33 7.23 -25.39 10.59
N ASN A 34 8.08 -24.85 9.72
CA ASN A 34 9.20 -23.99 10.05
C ASN A 34 8.90 -22.48 9.91
N GLU A 35 7.67 -22.08 9.59
CA GLU A 35 7.28 -20.67 9.43
C GLU A 35 6.49 -20.13 10.63
N GLN A 36 6.99 -19.04 11.23
CA GLN A 36 6.33 -18.30 12.28
C GLN A 36 6.00 -16.89 11.79
N TRP A 37 4.72 -16.61 11.62
CA TRP A 37 4.21 -15.31 11.17
C TRP A 37 3.82 -14.42 12.35
N ILE A 38 4.35 -13.20 12.41
CA ILE A 38 4.10 -12.21 13.47
C ILE A 38 3.50 -10.95 12.83
N PHE A 39 2.22 -10.69 13.10
CA PHE A 39 1.51 -9.52 12.55
C PHE A 39 1.42 -8.42 13.59
N LEU A 40 1.93 -7.24 13.26
CA LEU A 40 2.02 -6.10 14.17
C LEU A 40 1.04 -4.98 13.81
N SER A 41 0.68 -4.22 14.82
CA SER A 41 -0.04 -2.96 14.75
C SER A 41 0.75 -1.87 15.48
N SER A 42 0.28 -0.62 15.40
CA SER A 42 0.87 0.49 16.18
C SER A 42 0.73 0.33 17.70
N LYS A 43 -0.06 -0.65 18.18
CA LYS A 43 -0.14 -0.98 19.62
C LYS A 43 1.04 -1.81 20.10
N ASP A 44 1.75 -2.46 19.18
CA ASP A 44 2.87 -3.35 19.50
C ASP A 44 4.21 -2.59 19.57
N ALA A 45 4.36 -1.56 18.73
CA ALA A 45 5.44 -0.58 18.76
C ALA A 45 5.07 0.64 17.90
N ASP A 46 5.47 1.84 18.32
CA ASP A 46 5.50 3.00 17.42
C ASP A 46 6.78 2.95 16.56
N LEU A 47 6.61 2.68 15.26
CA LEU A 47 7.73 2.58 14.32
C LEU A 47 8.37 3.94 13.97
N LEU A 48 7.80 5.06 14.42
CA LEU A 48 8.47 6.37 14.38
C LEU A 48 9.55 6.49 15.46
N ASP A 49 9.43 5.71 16.52
CA ASP A 49 10.40 5.65 17.60
C ASP A 49 11.44 4.55 17.33
N ARG A 50 12.70 4.96 17.23
CA ARG A 50 13.81 4.06 16.94
C ARG A 50 13.98 3.01 18.04
N GLN A 51 13.89 3.41 19.31
CA GLN A 51 14.10 2.50 20.42
C GLN A 51 13.01 1.42 20.46
N GLN A 52 11.74 1.80 20.30
CA GLN A 52 10.64 0.84 20.23
C GLN A 52 10.77 -0.11 19.03
N THR A 53 11.27 0.39 17.89
CA THR A 53 11.56 -0.46 16.72
C THR A 53 12.69 -1.45 17.01
N GLU A 54 13.77 -1.03 17.67
CA GLU A 54 14.88 -1.92 18.06
C GLU A 54 14.42 -2.97 19.09
N GLU A 55 13.65 -2.59 20.12
CA GLU A 55 13.10 -3.51 21.13
C GLU A 55 12.14 -4.54 20.50
N LEU A 56 11.37 -4.13 19.50
CA LEU A 56 10.51 -5.02 18.73
C LEU A 56 11.31 -6.08 17.97
N PHE A 57 12.41 -5.70 17.32
CA PHE A 57 13.27 -6.63 16.60
C PHE A 57 14.05 -7.54 17.56
N GLU A 58 14.48 -7.03 18.72
CA GLU A 58 15.11 -7.85 19.76
C GLU A 58 14.18 -8.96 20.27
N ARG A 59 12.90 -8.64 20.53
CA ARG A 59 11.94 -9.62 21.05
C ARG A 59 11.53 -10.65 19.98
N THR A 60 11.41 -10.23 18.72
CA THR A 60 10.88 -11.08 17.64
C THR A 60 11.96 -11.83 16.87
N LYS A 61 13.19 -11.30 16.82
CA LYS A 61 14.35 -11.84 16.08
C LYS A 61 13.96 -12.29 14.66
N PRO A 62 13.42 -11.38 13.84
CA PRO A 62 12.89 -11.73 12.55
C PRO A 62 14.00 -12.16 11.61
N THR A 63 13.73 -13.19 10.82
CA THR A 63 14.58 -13.60 9.69
C THR A 63 14.14 -12.94 8.38
N HIS A 64 12.87 -12.56 8.31
CA HIS A 64 12.22 -11.98 7.13
C HIS A 64 11.28 -10.87 7.59
N VAL A 65 11.14 -9.81 6.80
CA VAL A 65 10.22 -8.70 7.11
C VAL A 65 9.37 -8.38 5.88
N ILE A 66 8.06 -8.28 6.07
CA ILE A 66 7.15 -7.62 5.14
C ILE A 66 6.79 -6.27 5.75
N HIS A 67 7.20 -5.19 5.09
CA HIS A 67 7.01 -3.83 5.58
C HIS A 67 5.81 -3.14 4.91
N LEU A 68 4.64 -3.22 5.56
CA LEU A 68 3.40 -2.59 5.09
C LEU A 68 3.02 -1.32 5.87
N ALA A 69 3.62 -1.12 7.05
CA ALA A 69 3.32 0.05 7.87
C ALA A 69 3.68 1.34 7.12
N ALA A 70 2.78 2.30 7.16
CA ALA A 70 2.97 3.63 6.60
C ALA A 70 1.96 4.58 7.22
N MET A 71 2.29 5.88 7.25
CA MET A 71 1.27 6.90 7.39
C MET A 71 0.59 7.04 6.02
N VAL A 72 -0.69 6.64 5.95
CA VAL A 72 -1.51 6.64 4.74
C VAL A 72 -2.75 7.51 4.91
N GLY A 73 -3.38 7.89 3.79
CA GLY A 73 -4.65 8.61 3.77
C GLY A 73 -5.12 8.83 2.33
N GLY A 74 -6.38 9.26 2.18
CA GLY A 74 -6.91 9.68 0.88
C GLY A 74 -6.23 10.92 0.31
N LEU A 75 -6.63 11.30 -0.92
CA LEU A 75 -6.05 12.42 -1.67
C LEU A 75 -6.02 13.73 -0.87
N PHE A 76 -7.14 14.10 -0.24
CA PHE A 76 -7.28 15.36 0.49
C PHE A 76 -6.36 15.45 1.71
N ARG A 77 -6.20 14.34 2.43
CA ARG A 77 -5.34 14.29 3.61
C ARG A 77 -3.87 14.43 3.22
N ASN A 78 -3.44 13.75 2.14
CA ASN A 78 -2.08 13.89 1.62
C ASN A 78 -1.76 15.33 1.21
N LEU A 79 -2.69 15.96 0.47
CA LEU A 79 -2.53 17.34 0.01
C LEU A 79 -2.30 18.32 1.17
N LYS A 80 -3.07 18.14 2.26
CA LYS A 80 -3.02 19.03 3.42
C LYS A 80 -1.76 18.87 4.28
N TYR A 81 -1.17 17.67 4.36
CA TYR A 81 -0.14 17.34 5.35
C TYR A 81 1.16 16.80 4.74
N ASN A 82 1.58 17.30 3.57
CA ASN A 82 2.76 16.80 2.84
C ASN A 82 4.03 16.66 3.71
N LEU A 83 4.32 17.63 4.59
CA LEU A 83 5.48 17.55 5.50
C LEU A 83 5.37 16.38 6.48
N ASP A 84 4.21 16.17 7.07
CA ASP A 84 4.00 15.06 8.02
C ASP A 84 4.12 13.72 7.32
N PHE A 85 3.52 13.59 6.14
CA PHE A 85 3.63 12.39 5.32
C PHE A 85 5.08 12.09 4.95
N PHE A 86 5.85 13.11 4.56
CA PHE A 86 7.27 12.95 4.29
C PHE A 86 8.04 12.49 5.53
N ARG A 87 8.02 13.29 6.61
CA ARG A 87 8.82 13.03 7.81
C ARG A 87 8.49 11.70 8.46
N LYS A 88 7.21 11.41 8.67
CA LYS A 88 6.78 10.20 9.39
C LYS A 88 7.09 8.94 8.59
N ASN A 89 6.82 8.93 7.28
CA ASN A 89 7.17 7.76 6.47
C ASN A 89 8.69 7.61 6.34
N THR A 90 9.46 8.68 6.14
CA THR A 90 10.93 8.58 6.09
C THR A 90 11.50 8.01 7.39
N LEU A 91 11.08 8.50 8.55
CA LEU A 91 11.52 7.97 9.85
C LEU A 91 11.12 6.50 10.04
N MET A 92 9.87 6.16 9.72
CA MET A 92 9.38 4.79 9.83
C MET A 92 10.18 3.82 8.96
N ASN A 93 10.38 4.19 7.69
CA ASN A 93 11.09 3.38 6.72
C ASN A 93 12.56 3.20 7.14
N ASP A 94 13.23 4.29 7.55
CA ASP A 94 14.61 4.25 8.03
C ASP A 94 14.76 3.34 9.27
N ASN A 95 13.90 3.54 10.28
CA ASN A 95 13.91 2.71 11.48
C ASN A 95 13.74 1.22 11.15
N VAL A 96 12.78 0.85 10.31
CA VAL A 96 12.52 -0.56 9.96
C VAL A 96 13.64 -1.15 9.12
N LEU A 97 14.10 -0.46 8.07
CA LEU A 97 15.14 -0.98 7.16
C LEU A 97 16.50 -1.05 7.86
N HIS A 98 16.88 -0.02 8.62
CA HIS A 98 18.14 -0.01 9.35
C HIS A 98 18.16 -1.06 10.47
N THR A 99 17.05 -1.22 11.21
CA THR A 99 16.95 -2.26 12.24
C THR A 99 16.96 -3.65 11.60
N SER A 100 16.33 -3.84 10.43
CA SER A 100 16.41 -5.10 9.68
C SER A 100 17.85 -5.46 9.32
N TYR A 101 18.64 -4.48 8.88
CA TYR A 101 20.07 -4.66 8.64
C TYR A 101 20.83 -5.04 9.92
N LYS A 102 20.66 -4.27 11.01
CA LYS A 102 21.33 -4.50 12.31
C LYS A 102 21.07 -5.90 12.88
N TYR A 103 19.88 -6.44 12.65
CA TYR A 103 19.45 -7.75 13.12
C TYR A 103 19.66 -8.89 12.11
N ASN A 104 20.39 -8.64 11.02
CA ASN A 104 20.70 -9.63 9.98
C ASN A 104 19.44 -10.29 9.38
N VAL A 105 18.38 -9.51 9.17
CA VAL A 105 17.21 -9.96 8.42
C VAL A 105 17.65 -10.37 7.03
N LYS A 106 17.31 -11.60 6.62
CA LYS A 106 17.72 -12.18 5.35
C LYS A 106 17.07 -11.48 4.16
N LYS A 107 15.79 -11.14 4.30
CA LYS A 107 15.02 -10.49 3.22
C LYS A 107 13.98 -9.53 3.78
N VAL A 108 13.89 -8.35 3.16
CA VAL A 108 12.85 -7.36 3.45
C VAL A 108 12.07 -7.10 2.17
N VAL A 109 10.74 -7.18 2.24
CA VAL A 109 9.83 -6.78 1.17
C VAL A 109 9.02 -5.59 1.64
N SER A 110 9.36 -4.41 1.15
CA SER A 110 8.62 -3.17 1.46
C SER A 110 7.48 -2.93 0.47
N CYS A 111 6.48 -2.16 0.88
CA CYS A 111 5.35 -1.81 0.03
C CYS A 111 5.42 -0.35 -0.46
N LEU A 112 5.59 -0.17 -1.77
CA LEU A 112 5.53 1.12 -2.45
C LEU A 112 4.08 1.43 -2.90
N SER A 113 3.92 2.31 -3.89
CA SER A 113 2.63 2.67 -4.47
C SER A 113 2.82 3.24 -5.86
N THR A 114 1.85 3.07 -6.76
CA THR A 114 1.90 3.72 -8.08
C THR A 114 1.88 5.24 -8.06
N CYS A 115 1.49 5.89 -6.96
CA CYS A 115 1.55 7.35 -6.84
C CYS A 115 3.00 7.89 -6.75
N ILE A 116 3.99 7.01 -6.64
CA ILE A 116 5.41 7.40 -6.66
C ILE A 116 5.88 7.72 -8.07
N PHE A 117 5.22 7.25 -9.13
CA PHE A 117 5.73 7.44 -10.49
C PHE A 117 5.69 8.92 -10.91
N PRO A 118 6.51 9.32 -11.92
CA PRO A 118 6.52 10.69 -12.40
C PRO A 118 5.15 11.14 -12.90
N ASN A 119 4.77 12.39 -12.60
CA ASN A 119 3.51 12.97 -13.05
C ASN A 119 3.43 13.08 -14.58
N LYS A 120 4.53 13.53 -15.20
CA LYS A 120 4.69 13.60 -16.65
C LYS A 120 5.54 12.40 -17.08
N THR A 121 4.89 11.38 -17.63
CA THR A 121 5.53 10.11 -18.02
C THR A 121 4.90 9.54 -19.29
N THR A 122 5.58 8.56 -19.90
CA THR A 122 5.00 7.69 -20.94
C THR A 122 4.28 6.50 -20.31
N TYR A 123 3.38 5.89 -21.08
CA TYR A 123 2.63 4.70 -20.69
C TYR A 123 2.88 3.55 -21.69
N PRO A 124 2.86 2.29 -21.23
CA PRO A 124 2.73 1.87 -19.82
C PRO A 124 3.93 2.27 -18.96
N ILE A 125 3.71 2.33 -17.65
CA ILE A 125 4.78 2.61 -16.69
C ILE A 125 5.37 1.26 -16.25
N ASP A 126 6.69 1.18 -16.24
CA ASP A 126 7.43 0.04 -15.69
C ASP A 126 8.30 0.44 -14.48
N GLU A 127 8.90 -0.54 -13.83
CA GLU A 127 9.69 -0.40 -12.61
C GLU A 127 10.96 0.45 -12.80
N SER A 128 11.50 0.54 -14.01
CA SER A 128 12.67 1.39 -14.30
C SER A 128 12.34 2.88 -14.27
N MET A 129 11.06 3.25 -14.33
CA MET A 129 10.61 4.63 -14.49
C MET A 129 10.38 5.38 -13.18
N ILE A 130 10.53 4.73 -12.02
CA ILE A 130 10.20 5.28 -10.68
C ILE A 130 10.82 6.67 -10.45
N HIS A 131 12.07 6.88 -10.89
CA HIS A 131 12.84 8.10 -10.62
C HIS A 131 12.96 9.05 -11.81
N ASN A 132 12.26 8.80 -12.92
CA ASN A 132 12.39 9.54 -14.19
C ASN A 132 11.59 10.86 -14.21
N GLY A 133 11.67 11.63 -13.13
CA GLY A 133 10.98 12.92 -12.98
C GLY A 133 10.17 13.02 -11.69
N PRO A 134 9.65 14.22 -11.36
CA PRO A 134 8.94 14.46 -10.09
C PRO A 134 7.56 13.76 -10.06
N PRO A 135 7.11 13.27 -8.90
CA PRO A 135 5.74 12.78 -8.71
C PRO A 135 4.74 13.94 -8.75
N HIS A 136 3.44 13.65 -8.68
CA HIS A 136 2.40 14.68 -8.64
C HIS A 136 2.46 15.51 -7.34
N ASP A 137 2.24 16.82 -7.43
CA ASP A 137 2.39 17.75 -6.30
C ASP A 137 1.35 17.55 -5.19
N SER A 138 0.24 16.87 -5.47
CA SER A 138 -0.81 16.65 -4.46
C SER A 138 -0.37 15.80 -3.27
N ASN A 139 0.66 14.98 -3.43
CA ASN A 139 1.11 14.04 -2.41
C ASN A 139 2.63 13.80 -2.48
N PHE A 140 3.39 14.79 -2.93
CA PHE A 140 4.83 14.66 -3.16
C PHE A 140 5.58 14.19 -1.91
N GLY A 141 5.15 14.61 -0.70
CA GLY A 141 5.79 14.21 0.54
C GLY A 141 5.71 12.71 0.79
N TYR A 142 4.53 12.11 0.59
CA TYR A 142 4.35 10.66 0.65
C TYR A 142 5.11 9.96 -0.49
N SER A 143 4.97 10.47 -1.72
CA SER A 143 5.58 9.85 -2.90
C SER A 143 7.10 9.81 -2.81
N TYR A 144 7.77 10.89 -2.41
CA TYR A 144 9.22 10.89 -2.21
C TYR A 144 9.64 10.00 -1.04
N ALA A 145 8.92 10.01 0.10
CA ALA A 145 9.25 9.11 1.22
C ALA A 145 9.20 7.62 0.80
N LYS A 146 8.25 7.25 -0.07
CA LYS A 146 8.19 5.90 -0.66
C LYS A 146 9.29 5.65 -1.69
N ARG A 147 9.61 6.61 -2.58
CA ARG A 147 10.76 6.47 -3.50
C ARG A 147 12.08 6.23 -2.76
N MET A 148 12.25 6.82 -1.57
CA MET A 148 13.46 6.63 -0.78
C MET A 148 13.60 5.21 -0.21
N ILE A 149 12.54 4.39 -0.17
CA ILE A 149 12.68 2.96 0.14
C ILE A 149 13.49 2.27 -0.95
N ASP A 150 13.19 2.50 -2.23
CA ASP A 150 13.93 1.91 -3.35
C ASP A 150 15.42 2.32 -3.33
N VAL A 151 15.68 3.60 -3.06
CA VAL A 151 17.06 4.10 -2.89
C VAL A 151 17.77 3.40 -1.72
N GLN A 152 17.09 3.25 -0.57
CA GLN A 152 17.66 2.53 0.58
C GLN A 152 17.92 1.06 0.25
N ASN A 153 16.98 0.37 -0.39
CA ASN A 153 17.11 -1.02 -0.79
C ASN A 153 18.38 -1.24 -1.62
N ARG A 154 18.53 -0.45 -2.68
CA ARG A 154 19.72 -0.46 -3.55
C ARG A 154 21.00 -0.13 -2.80
N ALA A 155 20.98 0.86 -1.91
CA ALA A 155 22.16 1.27 -1.13
C ALA A 155 22.61 0.17 -0.14
N TYR A 156 21.66 -0.42 0.60
CA TYR A 156 21.93 -1.55 1.50
C TYR A 156 22.46 -2.75 0.73
N HIS A 157 21.91 -3.03 -0.45
CA HIS A 157 22.42 -4.10 -1.31
C HIS A 157 23.85 -3.82 -1.80
N GLN A 158 24.09 -2.64 -2.36
CA GLN A 158 25.40 -2.26 -2.92
C GLN A 158 26.50 -2.29 -1.84
N GLN A 159 26.21 -1.81 -0.64
CA GLN A 159 27.22 -1.66 0.41
C GLN A 159 27.38 -2.91 1.27
N TYR A 160 26.30 -3.67 1.50
CA TYR A 160 26.29 -4.76 2.48
C TYR A 160 25.72 -6.08 1.95
N GLY A 161 25.32 -6.15 0.68
CA GLY A 161 24.73 -7.36 0.09
C GLY A 161 23.35 -7.71 0.64
N CYS A 162 22.65 -6.79 1.30
CA CYS A 162 21.32 -7.04 1.84
C CYS A 162 20.31 -7.37 0.74
N HIS A 163 19.38 -8.27 1.02
CA HIS A 163 18.30 -8.61 0.12
C HIS A 163 17.03 -7.81 0.46
N PHE A 164 17.09 -6.50 0.29
CA PHE A 164 15.94 -5.63 0.51
C PHE A 164 15.35 -5.26 -0.84
N THR A 165 14.06 -5.55 -1.02
CA THR A 165 13.32 -5.29 -2.27
C THR A 165 11.97 -4.67 -1.93
N SER A 166 11.16 -4.39 -2.94
CA SER A 166 9.84 -3.84 -2.73
C SER A 166 8.84 -4.19 -3.83
N ILE A 167 7.56 -4.11 -3.48
CA ILE A 167 6.46 -4.29 -4.41
C ILE A 167 5.79 -2.95 -4.73
N ILE A 168 5.18 -2.84 -5.90
CA ILE A 168 4.42 -1.67 -6.33
C ILE A 168 2.98 -2.10 -6.64
N PRO A 169 2.09 -2.15 -5.64
CA PRO A 169 0.70 -2.45 -5.90
C PRO A 169 -0.02 -1.26 -6.56
N THR A 170 -1.01 -1.56 -7.40
CA THR A 170 -2.00 -0.57 -7.87
C THR A 170 -3.06 -0.28 -6.80
N ASN A 171 -4.25 0.17 -7.18
CA ASN A 171 -5.28 0.52 -6.21
C ASN A 171 -5.82 -0.74 -5.52
N VAL A 172 -5.43 -0.95 -4.27
CA VAL A 172 -5.85 -2.13 -3.49
C VAL A 172 -7.25 -1.89 -2.93
N TYR A 173 -8.09 -2.92 -2.93
CA TYR A 173 -9.39 -2.91 -2.26
C TYR A 173 -9.69 -4.27 -1.61
N GLY A 174 -10.52 -4.30 -0.58
CA GLY A 174 -11.00 -5.55 0.02
C GLY A 174 -11.44 -5.39 1.49
N PRO A 175 -11.69 -6.51 2.19
CA PRO A 175 -12.05 -6.49 3.61
C PRO A 175 -11.00 -5.79 4.48
N HIS A 176 -11.42 -5.14 5.57
CA HIS A 176 -10.57 -4.37 6.49
C HIS A 176 -9.91 -3.11 5.90
N ASP A 177 -10.45 -2.58 4.79
CA ASP A 177 -10.07 -1.26 4.26
C ASP A 177 -10.59 -0.11 5.14
N ASN A 178 -10.12 1.10 4.86
CA ASN A 178 -10.65 2.32 5.46
C ASN A 178 -11.88 2.82 4.67
N TYR A 179 -13.06 2.64 5.26
CA TYR A 179 -14.33 3.10 4.70
C TYR A 179 -14.72 4.52 5.14
N HIS A 180 -13.91 5.23 5.94
CA HIS A 180 -14.23 6.58 6.40
C HIS A 180 -14.26 7.59 5.24
N LEU A 181 -15.41 8.23 4.95
CA LEU A 181 -15.64 8.99 3.72
C LEU A 181 -14.64 10.13 3.45
N GLU A 182 -14.07 10.74 4.49
CA GLU A 182 -13.09 11.83 4.34
C GLU A 182 -11.70 11.32 3.93
N ASP A 183 -11.37 10.09 4.31
CA ASP A 183 -10.02 9.52 4.22
C ASP A 183 -9.94 8.25 3.36
N ALA A 184 -11.07 7.73 2.91
CA ALA A 184 -11.19 6.49 2.15
C ALA A 184 -10.63 6.63 0.74
N HIS A 185 -10.11 5.52 0.23
CA HIS A 185 -9.86 5.36 -1.21
C HIS A 185 -11.17 5.18 -1.98
N VAL A 186 -11.07 5.20 -3.32
CA VAL A 186 -12.25 5.28 -4.19
C VAL A 186 -13.24 4.14 -3.97
N VAL A 187 -12.79 2.88 -3.98
CA VAL A 187 -13.67 1.70 -3.81
C VAL A 187 -14.35 1.67 -2.43
N PRO A 188 -13.63 1.72 -1.29
CA PRO A 188 -14.29 1.71 0.02
C PRO A 188 -15.16 2.95 0.23
N GLY A 189 -14.76 4.10 -0.29
CA GLY A 189 -15.58 5.33 -0.26
C GLY A 189 -16.89 5.18 -1.03
N LEU A 190 -16.87 4.57 -2.22
CA LEU A 190 -18.08 4.28 -2.99
C LEU A 190 -19.00 3.28 -2.28
N ILE A 191 -18.44 2.19 -1.72
CA ILE A 191 -19.20 1.21 -0.94
C ILE A 191 -19.92 1.90 0.24
N HIS A 192 -19.22 2.74 0.98
CA HIS A 192 -19.81 3.44 2.12
C HIS A 192 -20.87 4.46 1.70
N LYS A 193 -20.67 5.18 0.59
CA LYS A 193 -21.69 6.10 0.06
C LYS A 193 -22.96 5.37 -0.35
N VAL A 194 -22.84 4.23 -1.03
CA VAL A 194 -24.00 3.40 -1.40
C VAL A 194 -24.71 2.87 -0.16
N TYR A 195 -23.96 2.38 0.83
CA TYR A 195 -24.52 1.96 2.12
C TYR A 195 -25.35 3.06 2.79
N LEU A 196 -24.82 4.29 2.86
CA LEU A 196 -25.54 5.41 3.47
C LEU A 196 -26.76 5.84 2.66
N ALA A 197 -26.65 5.86 1.33
CA ALA A 197 -27.78 6.17 0.45
C ALA A 197 -28.93 5.15 0.63
N GLN A 198 -28.61 3.86 0.73
CA GLN A 198 -29.58 2.81 1.05
C GLN A 198 -30.19 2.99 2.43
N LYS A 199 -29.34 3.17 3.45
CA LYS A 199 -29.79 3.29 4.84
C LYS A 199 -30.71 4.49 5.06
N ASN A 200 -30.45 5.59 4.38
CA ASN A 200 -31.17 6.85 4.57
C ASN A 200 -32.23 7.13 3.50
N ASN A 201 -32.40 6.24 2.51
CA ASN A 201 -33.26 6.46 1.34
C ASN A 201 -33.00 7.79 0.62
N THR A 202 -31.73 8.13 0.41
CA THR A 202 -31.31 9.33 -0.31
C THR A 202 -30.68 8.98 -1.67
N PRO A 203 -30.61 9.93 -2.62
CA PRO A 203 -29.83 9.74 -3.83
C PRO A 203 -28.34 9.46 -3.54
N LEU A 204 -27.72 8.62 -4.37
CA LEU A 204 -26.28 8.41 -4.35
C LEU A 204 -25.58 9.53 -5.11
N THR A 205 -24.67 10.26 -4.46
CA THR A 205 -23.87 11.31 -5.09
C THR A 205 -22.45 10.84 -5.39
N ILE A 206 -22.07 10.85 -6.67
CA ILE A 206 -20.73 10.53 -7.16
C ILE A 206 -20.04 11.81 -7.63
N PHE A 207 -18.82 12.06 -7.13
CA PHE A 207 -18.02 13.24 -7.50
C PHE A 207 -17.18 12.97 -8.74
N GLY A 208 -17.20 13.92 -9.68
CA GLY A 208 -16.45 13.89 -10.92
C GLY A 208 -17.17 13.17 -12.06
N THR A 209 -16.52 13.17 -13.23
CA THR A 209 -17.06 12.55 -14.46
C THR A 209 -17.03 11.01 -14.42
N GLY A 210 -16.21 10.45 -13.53
CA GLY A 210 -15.92 9.02 -13.49
C GLY A 210 -15.03 8.52 -14.64
N ALA A 211 -14.57 9.40 -15.52
CA ALA A 211 -13.77 9.06 -16.71
C ALA A 211 -12.36 8.51 -16.43
N PRO A 212 -11.64 8.90 -15.35
CA PRO A 212 -10.29 8.38 -15.13
C PRO A 212 -10.27 6.84 -15.03
N LEU A 213 -9.35 6.22 -15.78
CA LEU A 213 -9.07 4.79 -15.76
C LEU A 213 -8.11 4.43 -14.63
N ARG A 214 -8.34 3.31 -13.96
CA ARG A 214 -7.50 2.81 -12.87
C ARG A 214 -7.43 1.28 -12.91
N GLN A 215 -6.27 0.76 -12.57
CA GLN A 215 -6.07 -0.65 -12.25
C GLN A 215 -6.37 -0.89 -10.77
N PHE A 216 -7.16 -1.92 -10.48
CA PHE A 216 -7.51 -2.33 -9.13
C PHE A 216 -7.04 -3.76 -8.89
N ILE A 217 -6.49 -4.02 -7.70
CA ILE A 217 -6.07 -5.36 -7.28
C ILE A 217 -6.77 -5.73 -5.99
N TYR A 218 -7.36 -6.92 -5.95
CA TYR A 218 -8.03 -7.40 -4.75
C TYR A 218 -7.00 -7.75 -3.67
N SER A 219 -7.28 -7.41 -2.41
CA SER A 219 -6.30 -7.55 -1.33
C SER A 219 -5.83 -8.98 -1.10
N LEU A 220 -6.70 -9.98 -1.31
CA LEU A 220 -6.32 -11.40 -1.22
C LEU A 220 -5.39 -11.85 -2.36
N ASP A 221 -5.58 -11.32 -3.57
CA ASP A 221 -4.69 -11.62 -4.70
C ASP A 221 -3.32 -10.99 -4.46
N LEU A 222 -3.29 -9.72 -4.04
CA LEU A 222 -2.07 -9.03 -3.66
C LEU A 222 -1.34 -9.77 -2.53
N ALA A 223 -2.06 -10.27 -1.52
CA ALA A 223 -1.47 -11.03 -0.43
C ALA A 223 -0.80 -12.32 -0.92
N GLN A 224 -1.39 -13.06 -1.86
CA GLN A 224 -0.77 -14.24 -2.45
C GLN A 224 0.52 -13.88 -3.19
N LEU A 225 0.52 -12.78 -3.95
CA LEU A 225 1.69 -12.30 -4.66
C LEU A 225 2.80 -11.82 -3.70
N ILE A 226 2.47 -11.12 -2.62
CA ILE A 226 3.45 -10.71 -1.60
C ILE A 226 4.14 -11.91 -0.96
N VAL A 227 3.36 -12.95 -0.61
CA VAL A 227 3.92 -14.19 -0.07
C VAL A 227 4.84 -14.86 -1.10
N TRP A 228 4.46 -14.88 -2.38
CA TRP A 228 5.32 -15.38 -3.44
C TRP A 228 6.61 -14.57 -3.58
N VAL A 229 6.54 -13.23 -3.57
CA VAL A 229 7.70 -12.33 -3.64
C VAL A 229 8.67 -12.59 -2.49
N LEU A 230 8.14 -12.70 -1.27
CA LEU A 230 8.97 -13.01 -0.11
C LEU A 230 9.74 -14.32 -0.29
N LEU A 231 9.10 -15.34 -0.85
CA LEU A 231 9.66 -16.68 -0.93
C LEU A 231 10.52 -16.95 -2.17
N HIS A 232 10.32 -16.24 -3.28
CA HIS A 232 10.89 -16.62 -4.59
C HIS A 232 11.50 -15.47 -5.40
N TYR A 233 11.14 -14.21 -5.14
CA TYR A 233 11.60 -13.09 -5.98
C TYR A 233 12.95 -12.57 -5.49
N GLU A 234 14.01 -12.78 -6.26
CA GLU A 234 15.39 -12.57 -5.80
C GLU A 234 16.02 -11.24 -6.28
N GLU A 235 15.26 -10.39 -6.95
CA GLU A 235 15.77 -9.11 -7.43
C GLU A 235 15.60 -8.00 -6.39
N ILE A 236 16.55 -7.06 -6.40
CA ILE A 236 16.55 -5.86 -5.54
C ILE A 236 15.65 -4.78 -6.11
N ASP A 237 15.58 -4.72 -7.45
CA ASP A 237 14.67 -3.86 -8.16
C ASP A 237 13.22 -4.23 -7.79
N PRO A 238 12.33 -3.24 -7.70
CA PRO A 238 10.95 -3.49 -7.34
C PRO A 238 10.20 -4.25 -8.43
N ILE A 239 9.04 -4.80 -8.06
CA ILE A 239 8.11 -5.47 -8.98
C ILE A 239 6.69 -4.89 -8.85
N ILE A 240 6.06 -4.55 -9.97
CA ILE A 240 4.66 -4.11 -10.03
C ILE A 240 3.74 -5.32 -9.82
N LEU A 241 2.85 -5.21 -8.85
CA LEU A 241 1.80 -6.19 -8.58
C LEU A 241 0.45 -5.61 -8.97
N SER A 242 0.06 -5.89 -10.21
CA SER A 242 -1.18 -5.37 -10.80
C SER A 242 -1.85 -6.37 -11.74
N VAL A 243 -3.07 -6.01 -12.15
CA VAL A 243 -3.73 -6.59 -13.32
C VAL A 243 -3.07 -6.09 -14.61
N GLY A 244 -3.41 -6.67 -15.76
CA GLY A 244 -2.90 -6.18 -17.04
C GLY A 244 -3.47 -4.81 -17.41
N GLU A 245 -2.80 -4.10 -18.35
CA GLU A 245 -3.27 -2.80 -18.86
C GLU A 245 -4.67 -2.86 -19.47
N LYS A 246 -5.00 -3.98 -20.13
CA LYS A 246 -6.31 -4.23 -20.73
C LYS A 246 -7.46 -4.34 -19.70
N ASP A 247 -7.12 -4.54 -18.43
CA ASP A 247 -8.07 -4.73 -17.33
C ASP A 247 -8.28 -3.44 -16.51
N GLU A 248 -7.81 -2.29 -17.03
CA GLU A 248 -8.17 -0.97 -16.51
C GLU A 248 -9.67 -0.72 -16.59
N VAL A 249 -10.22 -0.15 -15.51
CA VAL A 249 -11.64 0.21 -15.43
C VAL A 249 -11.81 1.68 -15.05
N SER A 250 -12.84 2.32 -15.57
CA SER A 250 -13.15 3.70 -15.21
C SER A 250 -13.74 3.78 -13.81
N ILE A 251 -13.58 4.92 -13.12
CA ILE A 251 -14.25 5.14 -11.83
C ILE A 251 -15.79 5.02 -11.97
N LYS A 252 -16.34 5.36 -13.13
CA LYS A 252 -17.77 5.16 -13.43
C LYS A 252 -18.14 3.67 -13.44
N ASP A 253 -17.34 2.82 -14.07
CA ASP A 253 -17.57 1.38 -14.10
C ASP A 253 -17.47 0.77 -12.70
N VAL A 254 -16.47 1.17 -11.92
CA VAL A 254 -16.34 0.79 -10.52
C VAL A 254 -17.58 1.17 -9.72
N ALA A 255 -18.07 2.41 -9.86
CA ALA A 255 -19.29 2.84 -9.18
C ALA A 255 -20.50 1.99 -9.58
N ASN A 256 -20.67 1.69 -10.87
CA ASN A 256 -21.73 0.82 -11.36
C ASN A 256 -21.62 -0.60 -10.81
N MET A 257 -20.41 -1.15 -10.70
CA MET A 257 -20.16 -2.47 -10.08
C MET A 257 -20.59 -2.47 -8.61
N VAL A 258 -20.21 -1.44 -7.84
CA VAL A 258 -20.62 -1.31 -6.43
C VAL A 258 -22.14 -1.19 -6.29
N ILE A 259 -22.78 -0.33 -7.09
CA ILE A 259 -24.24 -0.15 -7.11
C ILE A 259 -24.95 -1.48 -7.37
N LYS A 260 -24.48 -2.22 -8.39
CA LYS A 260 -25.01 -3.53 -8.74
C LYS A 260 -24.80 -4.56 -7.62
N SER A 261 -23.58 -4.66 -7.07
CA SER A 261 -23.26 -5.61 -6.00
C SER A 261 -24.04 -5.37 -4.71
N MET A 262 -24.41 -4.11 -4.44
CA MET A 262 -25.20 -3.75 -3.26
C MET A 262 -26.71 -3.72 -3.52
N ASN A 263 -27.16 -4.00 -4.75
CA ASN A 263 -28.57 -3.91 -5.16
C ASN A 263 -29.19 -2.53 -4.86
N PHE A 264 -28.45 -1.44 -5.08
CA PHE A 264 -28.99 -0.09 -4.92
C PHE A 264 -29.88 0.31 -6.09
N THR A 265 -31.12 0.69 -5.80
CA THR A 265 -32.15 1.05 -6.80
C THR A 265 -32.55 2.52 -6.75
N GLY A 266 -31.93 3.32 -5.87
CA GLY A 266 -32.20 4.74 -5.75
C GLY A 266 -31.59 5.57 -6.89
N GLU A 267 -31.91 6.86 -6.90
CA GLU A 267 -31.36 7.81 -7.87
C GLU A 267 -29.84 7.96 -7.73
N VAL A 268 -29.13 8.07 -8.85
CA VAL A 268 -27.68 8.28 -8.92
C VAL A 268 -27.39 9.64 -9.57
N ILE A 269 -26.75 10.53 -8.82
CA ILE A 269 -26.44 11.90 -9.23
C ILE A 269 -24.93 12.05 -9.39
N TYR A 270 -24.51 12.54 -10.56
CA TYR A 270 -23.12 12.91 -10.82
C TYR A 270 -22.95 14.42 -10.62
N VAL A 271 -22.09 14.79 -9.69
CA VAL A 271 -21.75 16.19 -9.43
C VAL A 271 -20.32 16.46 -9.88
N ARG A 272 -20.07 17.62 -10.50
CA ARG A 272 -18.69 18.05 -10.73
C ARG A 272 -18.00 18.23 -9.39
N TRP A 273 -16.70 17.97 -9.34
CA TRP A 273 -15.90 18.33 -8.18
C TRP A 273 -16.14 19.82 -7.88
N PRO A 274 -16.35 20.22 -6.61
CA PRO A 274 -16.25 21.62 -6.26
C PRO A 274 -14.86 22.07 -6.70
N ILE A 275 -14.82 22.94 -7.71
CA ILE A 275 -13.59 23.58 -8.13
C ILE A 275 -13.16 24.35 -6.90
N GLN A 276 -12.08 23.92 -6.24
CA GLN A 276 -11.33 24.88 -5.44
C GLN A 276 -10.74 25.84 -6.47
N GLU A 277 -11.40 26.97 -6.69
CA GLU A 277 -10.77 28.17 -7.23
C GLU A 277 -9.56 28.47 -6.33
N ASN A 278 -8.40 27.90 -6.67
CA ASN A 278 -7.05 28.32 -6.27
C ASN A 278 -6.03 27.27 -6.75
N SER A 279 -5.80 27.27 -8.06
CA SER A 279 -4.48 26.92 -8.62
C SER A 279 -4.32 27.59 -9.98
N GLN A 280 -4.55 28.90 -10.02
CA GLN A 280 -3.67 29.76 -10.82
C GLN A 280 -2.39 29.92 -10.03
N HIS A 281 -1.43 29.02 -10.19
CA HIS A 281 -0.02 29.37 -10.01
C HIS A 281 0.79 28.71 -11.11
N HIS A 282 1.57 29.57 -11.76
CA HIS A 282 2.44 29.35 -12.91
C HIS A 282 3.49 28.26 -12.70
#